data_AF-A0A815UQK3-F1
#
_entry.id   AF-A0A815UQK3-F1
#
_cell.length_a   1.000
_cell.length_b   1.000
_cell.length_c   1.000
_cell.angle_alpha   90.00
_cell.angle_beta   90.00
_cell.angle_gamma   90.00
#
_symmetry.space_group_name_H-M   'P 1'
#
loop_
_entity.id
_entity.type
_entity.pdbx_description
1 polymer ?
#
loop_
_entity_poly.entity_id
_entity_poly.type
_entity_poly.pdbx_seq_one_letter_code
_entity_poly.pdbx_strand_id
1 'polypeptide(L)'
;MNFVPDNLGRAHINALKQAWIALIDAISKETSLQGKQIADSVYGDELFRAVGYDNPDVFMLRWLRSRKWNVNTCVSQIMETLKWRHDWGVQELIANGERAISQEEIATGKAYFMGHNRFIPPTAEDEVMFNAFRADTKGKAIAEAAHRDAVQNYLSVTLQWTNGNENGNILSERKKVRKQLRHAFEERSPYISTRTHYHRIGV
;
A
#
# COMPACT_ATOMS: atom_id res chain seq x y z
N MET A 1 4.35 16.38 0.12
CA MET A 1 4.60 16.29 1.58
C MET A 1 5.76 15.33 1.81
N ASN A 2 6.97 15.85 2.07
CA ASN A 2 8.16 15.04 2.32
C ASN A 2 8.21 14.67 3.82
N PHE A 3 7.53 13.60 4.23
CA PHE A 3 7.59 13.06 5.59
C PHE A 3 8.33 11.70 5.56
N VAL A 4 9.67 11.74 5.59
CA VAL A 4 10.40 10.85 6.48
C VAL A 4 10.81 11.75 7.64
N PRO A 5 10.70 11.34 8.91
CA PRO A 5 10.96 12.25 9.99
C PRO A 5 12.48 12.37 10.14
N ASP A 6 13.03 13.49 9.69
CA ASP A 6 14.39 13.93 9.99
C ASP A 6 14.64 14.08 11.53
N ASN A 7 13.61 13.79 12.36
CA ASN A 7 13.61 13.86 13.82
C ASN A 7 13.55 12.48 14.52
N LEU A 8 13.82 11.36 13.85
CA LEU A 8 13.89 10.05 14.53
C LEU A 8 15.22 9.86 15.25
N GLY A 9 15.17 9.56 16.56
CA GLY A 9 16.34 9.14 17.32
C GLY A 9 16.91 7.81 16.83
N ARG A 10 18.21 7.57 17.10
CA ARG A 10 18.94 6.38 16.63
C ARG A 10 18.27 5.05 17.02
N ALA A 11 17.73 4.96 18.24
CA ALA A 11 16.99 3.77 18.70
C ALA A 11 15.76 3.46 17.83
N HIS A 12 15.02 4.50 17.44
CA HIS A 12 13.83 4.38 16.60
C HIS A 12 14.18 3.99 15.16
N ILE A 13 15.30 4.50 14.62
CA ILE A 13 15.82 4.09 13.31
C ILE A 13 16.20 2.60 13.36
N ASN A 14 16.89 2.15 14.40
CA ASN A 14 17.25 0.75 14.57
C ASN A 14 16.01 -0.15 14.66
N ALA A 15 14.98 0.27 15.41
CA ALA A 15 13.72 -0.46 15.48
C ALA A 15 13.02 -0.56 14.11
N LEU A 16 13.05 0.52 13.31
CA LEU A 16 12.53 0.51 11.94
C LEU A 16 13.28 -0.48 11.05
N LYS A 17 14.62 -0.49 11.11
CA LYS A 17 15.44 -1.45 10.36
C LYS A 17 15.13 -2.90 10.75
N GLN A 18 15.09 -3.18 12.05
CA GLN A 18 14.75 -4.50 12.57
C GLN A 18 13.35 -4.93 12.15
N ALA A 19 12.38 -4.02 12.16
CA ALA A 19 11.02 -4.31 11.73
C ALA A 19 10.93 -4.65 10.23
N TRP A 20 11.69 -3.97 9.38
CA TRP A 20 11.78 -4.33 7.95
C TRP A 20 12.37 -5.72 7.75
N ILE A 21 13.49 -6.02 8.40
CA ILE A 21 14.13 -7.35 8.31
C ILE A 21 13.14 -8.43 8.78
N ALA A 22 12.55 -8.24 9.96
CA ALA A 22 11.66 -9.23 10.57
C ALA A 22 10.35 -9.40 9.79
N LEU A 23 9.80 -8.34 9.18
CA LEU A 23 8.60 -8.44 8.34
C LEU A 23 8.88 -9.20 7.03
N ILE A 24 9.99 -8.88 6.38
CA ILE A 24 10.44 -9.57 5.16
C ILE A 24 10.67 -11.06 5.44
N ASP A 25 11.29 -11.39 6.58
CA ASP A 25 11.48 -12.77 7.05
C ASP A 25 10.16 -13.45 7.44
N ALA A 26 9.23 -12.73 8.06
CA ALA A 26 7.91 -13.28 8.40
C ALA A 26 7.08 -13.59 7.15
N ILE A 27 7.14 -12.73 6.13
CA ILE A 27 6.50 -12.99 4.84
C ILE A 27 7.22 -14.15 4.14
N SER A 28 8.56 -14.16 4.08
CA SER A 28 9.33 -15.21 3.38
C SER A 28 9.07 -16.64 3.89
N LYS A 29 8.75 -16.77 5.18
CA LYS A 29 8.43 -18.05 5.86
C LYS A 29 7.02 -18.57 5.55
N GLU A 30 6.20 -17.83 4.83
CA GLU A 30 4.87 -18.29 4.44
C GLU A 30 4.96 -19.47 3.45
N THR A 31 4.14 -20.50 3.65
CA THR A 31 4.17 -21.74 2.84
C THR A 31 3.88 -21.51 1.34
N SER A 32 3.22 -20.40 1.00
CA SER A 32 2.86 -20.04 -0.38
C SER A 32 4.04 -19.58 -1.24
N LEU A 33 5.20 -19.32 -0.63
CA LEU A 33 6.31 -18.62 -1.27
C LEU A 33 7.27 -19.46 -2.09
N GLN A 34 7.10 -20.79 -2.20
CA GLN A 34 7.76 -21.77 -3.12
C GLN A 34 8.87 -21.26 -4.10
N GLY A 35 9.91 -20.57 -3.64
CA GLY A 35 10.94 -19.93 -4.49
C GLY A 35 10.51 -18.66 -5.25
N LYS A 36 9.31 -18.12 -5.01
CA LYS A 36 8.84 -16.84 -5.53
C LYS A 36 9.48 -15.68 -4.78
N GLN A 37 9.56 -14.52 -5.42
CA GLN A 37 10.00 -13.31 -4.73
C GLN A 37 8.92 -12.82 -3.76
N ILE A 38 9.31 -12.05 -2.74
CA ILE A 38 8.36 -11.48 -1.78
C ILE A 38 7.30 -10.62 -2.49
N ALA A 39 7.69 -9.90 -3.54
CA ALA A 39 6.76 -9.12 -4.36
C ALA A 39 5.68 -9.96 -5.07
N ASP A 40 5.91 -11.27 -5.24
CA ASP A 40 4.99 -12.23 -5.84
C ASP A 40 4.21 -13.05 -4.81
N SER A 41 4.46 -12.84 -3.51
CA SER A 41 3.69 -13.46 -2.43
C SER A 41 2.36 -12.74 -2.22
N VAL A 42 1.36 -13.48 -1.71
CA VAL A 42 0.03 -12.91 -1.41
C VAL A 42 0.15 -11.78 -0.40
N TYR A 43 0.87 -11.99 0.70
CA TYR A 43 1.04 -10.95 1.72
C TYR A 43 2.01 -9.85 1.33
N GLY A 44 2.95 -10.12 0.42
CA GLY A 44 3.76 -9.07 -0.20
C GLY A 44 2.90 -8.12 -1.04
N ASP A 45 2.03 -8.65 -1.89
CA ASP A 45 1.09 -7.82 -2.66
C ASP A 45 0.13 -7.06 -1.73
N GLU A 46 -0.42 -7.72 -0.70
CA GLU A 46 -1.27 -7.05 0.31
C GLU A 46 -0.54 -5.94 1.06
N LEU A 47 0.72 -6.15 1.43
CA LEU A 47 1.52 -5.14 2.13
C LEU A 47 1.63 -3.88 1.28
N PHE A 48 2.00 -4.00 0.01
CA PHE A 48 2.19 -2.84 -0.85
C PHE A 48 0.87 -2.23 -1.35
N ARG A 49 -0.23 -2.99 -1.37
CA ARG A 49 -1.59 -2.43 -1.50
C ARG A 49 -2.01 -1.63 -0.27
N ALA A 50 -1.69 -2.11 0.93
CA ALA A 50 -1.98 -1.40 2.18
C ALA A 50 -1.14 -0.12 2.33
N VAL A 51 0.08 -0.11 1.80
CA VAL A 51 0.91 1.10 1.67
C VAL A 51 0.31 2.07 0.65
N GLY A 52 -0.10 1.57 -0.52
CA GLY A 52 -0.69 2.37 -1.58
C GLY A 52 0.22 3.49 -2.07
N TYR A 53 -0.29 4.73 -2.06
CA TYR A 53 0.45 5.93 -2.46
C TYR A 53 1.41 6.48 -1.39
N ASP A 54 1.37 5.92 -0.18
CA ASP A 54 2.12 6.42 0.97
C ASP A 54 3.59 5.95 0.96
N ASN A 55 4.40 6.53 1.84
CA ASN A 55 5.76 6.07 2.08
C ASN A 55 5.74 4.76 2.90
N PRO A 56 6.37 3.67 2.42
CA PRO A 56 6.40 2.41 3.17
C PRO A 56 7.02 2.53 4.57
N ASP A 57 8.00 3.42 4.77
CA ASP A 57 8.57 3.67 6.10
C ASP A 57 7.54 4.31 7.05
N VAL A 58 6.66 5.19 6.54
CA VAL A 58 5.61 5.81 7.35
C VAL A 58 4.58 4.78 7.76
N PHE A 59 4.22 3.85 6.87
CA PHE A 59 3.39 2.70 7.19
C PHE A 59 3.98 1.89 8.36
N MET A 60 5.25 1.48 8.26
CA MET A 60 5.94 0.75 9.33
C MET A 60 5.99 1.53 10.64
N LEU A 61 6.26 2.84 10.57
CA LEU A 61 6.32 3.71 11.74
C LEU A 61 4.96 3.86 12.46
N ARG A 62 3.82 3.79 11.74
CA ARG A 62 2.48 3.78 12.39
C ARG A 62 2.35 2.57 13.29
N TRP A 63 2.72 1.39 12.79
CA TRP A 63 2.67 0.15 13.55
C TRP A 63 3.65 0.13 14.72
N LEU A 64 4.91 0.54 14.50
CA LEU A 64 5.91 0.63 15.57
C LEU A 64 5.46 1.54 16.70
N ARG A 65 4.94 2.74 16.40
CA ARG A 65 4.40 3.65 17.42
C ARG A 65 3.23 3.02 18.17
N SER A 66 2.31 2.36 17.46
CA SER A 66 1.15 1.69 18.06
C SER A 66 1.51 0.53 19.00
N ARG A 67 2.74 0.02 18.92
CA ARG A 67 3.27 -1.08 19.74
C ARG A 67 4.44 -0.64 20.64
N LYS A 68 4.53 0.66 20.94
CA LYS A 68 5.56 1.23 21.81
C LYS A 68 6.98 0.78 21.40
N TRP A 69 7.23 0.74 20.08
CA TRP A 69 8.49 0.34 19.46
C TRP A 69 8.92 -1.11 19.68
N ASN A 70 8.02 -2.00 20.13
CA ASN A 70 8.28 -3.43 20.19
C ASN A 70 8.17 -4.06 18.78
N VAL A 71 9.32 -4.47 18.23
CA VAL A 71 9.43 -4.99 16.86
C VAL A 71 8.62 -6.28 16.66
N ASN A 72 8.72 -7.24 17.58
CA ASN A 72 8.07 -8.55 17.41
C ASN A 72 6.54 -8.43 17.38
N THR A 73 5.96 -7.71 18.34
CA THR A 73 4.51 -7.48 18.37
C THR A 73 4.03 -6.58 17.22
N CYS A 74 4.87 -5.66 16.75
CA CYS A 74 4.59 -4.87 15.54
C CYS A 74 4.47 -5.76 14.32
N VAL A 75 5.46 -6.61 14.05
CA VAL A 75 5.49 -7.48 12.87
C VAL A 75 4.37 -8.53 12.92
N SER A 76 4.14 -9.15 14.08
CA SER A 76 3.03 -10.09 14.27
C SER A 76 1.68 -9.44 13.93
N GLN A 77 1.45 -8.20 14.36
CA GLN A 77 0.18 -7.51 14.13
C GLN A 77 0.01 -7.02 12.69
N ILE A 78 1.12 -6.66 12.03
CA ILE A 78 1.10 -6.42 10.58
C ILE A 78 0.69 -7.70 9.86
N MET A 79 1.33 -8.84 10.16
CA MET A 79 1.02 -10.11 9.50
C MET A 79 -0.44 -10.54 9.70
N GLU A 80 -0.98 -10.45 10.92
CA GLU A 80 -2.39 -10.75 11.17
C GLU A 80 -3.32 -9.80 10.40
N THR A 81 -2.94 -8.54 10.25
CA THR A 81 -3.72 -7.58 9.44
C THR A 81 -3.66 -7.91 7.96
N LEU A 82 -2.50 -8.35 7.44
CA LEU A 82 -2.38 -8.76 6.02
C LEU A 82 -3.20 -10.00 5.73
N LYS A 83 -3.21 -10.99 6.63
CA LYS A 83 -4.09 -12.17 6.56
C LYS A 83 -5.56 -11.76 6.56
N TRP A 84 -5.97 -10.94 7.53
CA TRP A 84 -7.35 -10.45 7.59
C TRP A 84 -7.75 -9.71 6.31
N ARG A 85 -6.89 -8.85 5.76
CA ARG A 85 -7.17 -8.12 4.51
C ARG A 85 -7.42 -9.07 3.34
N HIS A 86 -6.62 -10.13 3.25
CA HIS A 86 -6.76 -11.16 2.22
C HIS A 86 -8.05 -11.95 2.44
N ASP A 87 -8.25 -12.53 3.63
CA ASP A 87 -9.38 -13.40 3.95
C ASP A 87 -10.73 -12.66 3.87
N TRP A 88 -10.75 -11.37 4.23
CA TRP A 88 -11.95 -10.56 4.20
C TRP A 88 -12.29 -10.02 2.80
N GLY A 89 -11.35 -10.09 1.84
CA GLY A 89 -11.57 -9.58 0.48
C GLY A 89 -11.56 -8.05 0.39
N VAL A 90 -10.59 -7.41 1.06
CA VAL A 90 -10.44 -5.94 0.99
C VAL A 90 -10.13 -5.47 -0.44
N GLN A 91 -9.49 -6.30 -1.25
CA GLN A 91 -9.22 -5.96 -2.65
C GLN A 91 -10.52 -5.81 -3.45
N GLU A 92 -11.47 -6.72 -3.27
CA GLU A 92 -12.79 -6.72 -3.90
C GLU A 92 -13.60 -5.52 -3.42
N LEU A 93 -13.53 -5.19 -2.13
CA LEU A 93 -14.15 -3.99 -1.58
C LEU A 93 -13.65 -2.73 -2.30
N ILE A 94 -12.32 -2.58 -2.41
CA ILE A 94 -11.70 -1.41 -3.08
C ILE A 94 -12.03 -1.38 -4.57
N ALA A 95 -12.01 -2.54 -5.22
CA ALA A 95 -12.33 -2.67 -6.64
C ALA A 95 -13.79 -2.32 -6.93
N ASN A 96 -14.73 -2.68 -6.05
CA ASN A 96 -16.14 -2.34 -6.20
C ASN A 96 -16.43 -0.89 -5.81
N GLY A 97 -15.74 -0.37 -4.79
CA GLY A 97 -15.84 1.00 -4.32
C GLY A 97 -17.25 1.37 -3.87
N GLU A 98 -17.71 2.53 -4.31
CA GLU A 98 -18.96 3.13 -3.82
C GLU A 98 -20.24 2.52 -4.40
N ARG A 99 -20.12 1.61 -5.37
CA ARG A 99 -21.28 0.93 -5.99
C ARG A 99 -22.06 0.07 -5.01
N ALA A 100 -21.37 -0.44 -3.99
CA ALA A 100 -21.97 -1.26 -2.95
C ALA A 100 -22.59 -0.43 -1.82
N ILE A 101 -22.47 0.90 -1.84
CA ILE A 101 -22.98 1.75 -0.77
C ILE A 101 -24.49 1.96 -0.94
N SER A 102 -25.25 1.61 0.10
CA SER A 102 -26.68 1.88 0.18
C SER A 102 -26.96 3.38 0.17
N GLN A 103 -27.68 3.84 -0.85
CA GLN A 103 -28.11 5.23 -0.95
C GLN A 103 -29.13 5.60 0.13
N GLU A 104 -29.92 4.62 0.58
CA GLU A 104 -30.87 4.80 1.69
C GLU A 104 -30.12 5.10 3.00
N GLU A 105 -29.05 4.36 3.29
CA GLU A 105 -28.22 4.61 4.49
C GLU A 105 -27.52 5.97 4.42
N ILE A 106 -27.01 6.39 3.25
CA ILE A 106 -26.49 7.75 3.07
C ILE A 106 -27.58 8.79 3.34
N ALA A 107 -28.81 8.57 2.84
CA ALA A 107 -29.92 9.49 3.02
C ALA A 107 -30.34 9.65 4.49
N THR A 108 -30.07 8.67 5.36
CA THR A 108 -30.33 8.80 6.81
C THR A 108 -29.39 9.78 7.52
N GLY A 109 -28.31 10.23 6.88
CA GLY A 109 -27.33 11.15 7.46
C GLY A 109 -26.37 10.51 8.49
N LYS A 110 -26.42 9.18 8.69
CA LYS A 110 -25.48 8.45 9.56
C LYS A 110 -24.03 8.56 9.10
N ALA A 111 -23.83 8.72 7.80
CA ALA A 111 -22.53 8.96 7.18
C ALA A 111 -22.68 10.04 6.08
N TYR A 112 -21.74 10.97 6.02
CA TYR A 112 -21.72 12.02 5.00
C TYR A 112 -20.28 12.29 4.53
N PHE A 113 -20.14 12.78 3.30
CA PHE A 113 -18.87 13.22 2.76
C PHE A 113 -18.63 14.68 3.17
N MET A 114 -17.59 14.93 3.95
CA MET A 114 -17.27 16.27 4.46
C MET A 114 -16.55 17.11 3.40
N GLY A 115 -16.94 18.38 3.28
CA GLY A 115 -16.28 19.36 2.38
C GLY A 115 -17.11 19.81 1.19
N HIS A 116 -18.17 19.07 0.82
CA HIS A 116 -19.14 19.46 -0.20
C HIS A 116 -20.55 19.02 0.16
N ASN A 117 -21.54 19.83 -0.20
CA ASN A 117 -22.93 19.68 0.28
C ASN A 117 -23.66 18.42 -0.20
N ARG A 118 -23.13 17.66 -1.18
CA ARG A 118 -23.84 16.52 -1.77
C ARG A 118 -22.89 15.41 -2.23
N PHE A 119 -23.18 14.19 -1.77
CA PHE A 119 -22.57 12.99 -2.34
C PHE A 119 -22.87 12.89 -3.83
N ILE A 120 -21.83 12.64 -4.63
CA ILE A 120 -21.94 12.42 -6.07
C ILE A 120 -21.69 10.93 -6.32
N PRO A 121 -22.74 10.14 -6.64
CA PRO A 121 -22.57 8.73 -6.95
C PRO A 121 -21.77 8.54 -8.25
N PRO A 122 -21.25 7.33 -8.51
CA PRO A 122 -20.64 6.99 -9.79
C PRO A 122 -21.55 7.36 -10.98
N THR A 123 -20.98 8.01 -12.00
CA THR A 123 -21.71 8.39 -13.22
C THR A 123 -21.65 7.30 -14.27
N ALA A 124 -22.47 7.40 -15.32
CA ALA A 124 -22.37 6.48 -16.47
C ALA A 124 -20.99 6.55 -17.15
N GLU A 125 -20.34 7.73 -17.15
CA GLU A 125 -18.99 7.92 -17.68
C GLU A 125 -17.94 7.19 -16.84
N ASP A 126 -18.06 7.24 -15.50
CA ASP A 126 -17.19 6.47 -14.60
C ASP A 126 -17.33 4.97 -14.87
N GLU A 127 -18.54 4.47 -15.13
CA GLU A 127 -18.77 3.06 -15.44
C GLU A 127 -18.13 2.65 -16.78
N VAL A 128 -18.23 3.49 -17.81
CA VAL A 128 -17.57 3.23 -19.10
C VAL A 128 -16.06 3.19 -18.92
N MET A 129 -15.48 4.17 -18.23
CA MET A 129 -14.04 4.23 -17.95
C MET A 129 -13.59 2.99 -17.17
N PHE A 130 -14.34 2.61 -16.15
CA PHE A 130 -14.03 1.46 -15.31
C PHE A 130 -14.12 0.14 -16.06
N ASN A 131 -15.15 -0.04 -16.88
CA ASN A 131 -15.29 -1.23 -17.72
C ASN A 131 -14.15 -1.34 -18.74
N ALA A 132 -13.64 -0.22 -19.26
CA ALA A 132 -12.47 -0.21 -20.13
C ALA A 132 -11.23 -0.75 -19.40
N PHE A 133 -10.95 -0.28 -18.18
CA PHE A 133 -9.81 -0.80 -17.38
C PHE A 133 -9.98 -2.26 -16.97
N ARG A 134 -11.19 -2.71 -16.66
CA ARG A 134 -11.46 -4.12 -16.34
C ARG A 134 -11.29 -5.03 -17.57
N ALA A 135 -11.65 -4.54 -18.75
CA ALA A 135 -11.48 -5.28 -19.99
C ALA A 135 -10.00 -5.33 -20.45
N ASP A 136 -9.19 -4.34 -20.07
CA ASP A 136 -7.77 -4.29 -20.41
C ASP A 136 -6.90 -5.19 -19.50
N THR A 137 -6.95 -6.49 -19.79
CA THR A 137 -6.16 -7.50 -19.09
C THR A 137 -4.66 -7.38 -19.36
N LYS A 138 -4.27 -6.87 -20.54
CA LYS A 138 -2.87 -6.71 -20.93
C LYS A 138 -2.23 -5.53 -20.21
N GLY A 139 -2.87 -4.37 -20.23
CA GLY A 139 -2.42 -3.18 -19.50
C GLY A 139 -2.33 -3.44 -18.01
N LYS A 140 -3.33 -4.14 -17.44
CA LYS A 140 -3.30 -4.59 -16.05
C LYS A 140 -2.06 -5.44 -15.76
N ALA A 141 -1.80 -6.47 -16.57
CA ALA A 141 -0.66 -7.36 -16.35
C ALA A 141 0.69 -6.62 -16.42
N ILE A 142 0.83 -5.67 -17.35
CA ILE A 142 2.02 -4.83 -17.49
C ILE A 142 2.20 -3.94 -16.25
N ALA A 143 1.14 -3.25 -15.82
CA ALA A 143 1.18 -2.38 -14.64
C ALA A 143 1.47 -3.17 -13.36
N GLU A 144 0.91 -4.37 -13.21
CA GLU A 144 1.19 -5.27 -12.08
C GLU A 144 2.63 -5.78 -12.09
N ALA A 145 3.20 -6.08 -13.26
CA ALA A 145 4.61 -6.47 -13.36
C ALA A 145 5.53 -5.28 -13.01
N ALA A 146 5.28 -4.10 -13.57
CA ALA A 146 6.07 -2.90 -13.26
C ALA A 146 6.03 -2.53 -11.77
N HIS A 147 4.86 -2.65 -11.13
CA HIS A 147 4.74 -2.46 -9.68
C HIS A 147 5.53 -3.51 -8.90
N ARG A 148 5.47 -4.79 -9.29
CA ARG A 148 6.25 -5.85 -8.64
C ARG A 148 7.75 -5.60 -8.74
N ASP A 149 8.26 -5.21 -9.91
CA ASP A 149 9.67 -4.85 -10.10
C ASP A 149 10.06 -3.66 -9.22
N ALA A 150 9.21 -2.64 -9.13
CA ALA A 150 9.44 -1.48 -8.26
C ALA A 150 9.47 -1.86 -6.77
N VAL A 151 8.62 -2.80 -6.34
CA VAL A 151 8.62 -3.37 -4.99
C VAL A 151 9.93 -4.10 -4.72
N GLN A 152 10.37 -4.98 -5.63
CA GLN A 152 11.62 -5.73 -5.48
C GLN A 152 12.82 -4.78 -5.34
N ASN A 153 12.88 -3.75 -6.18
CA ASN A 153 13.91 -2.71 -6.12
C ASN A 153 13.85 -1.92 -4.81
N TYR A 154 12.66 -1.57 -4.32
CA TYR A 154 12.52 -0.88 -3.03
C TYR A 154 13.01 -1.75 -1.86
N LEU A 155 12.63 -3.03 -1.84
CA LEU A 155 13.01 -3.97 -0.80
C LEU A 155 14.51 -4.25 -0.80
N SER A 156 15.13 -4.43 -1.97
CA SER A 156 16.56 -4.71 -2.09
C SER A 156 17.42 -3.56 -1.54
N VAL A 157 17.12 -2.32 -1.94
CA VAL A 157 17.82 -1.13 -1.44
C VAL A 157 17.53 -0.90 0.05
N THR A 158 16.30 -1.18 0.50
CA THR A 158 15.95 -1.08 1.93
C THR A 158 16.73 -2.08 2.77
N LEU A 159 16.88 -3.33 2.33
CA LEU A 159 17.69 -4.35 3.02
C LEU A 159 19.17 -3.99 3.07
N GLN A 160 19.73 -3.40 2.01
CA GLN A 160 21.11 -2.89 2.03
C GLN A 160 21.29 -1.81 3.11
N TRP A 161 20.33 -0.89 3.23
CA TRP A 161 20.32 0.14 4.28
C TRP A 161 20.14 -0.44 5.69
N THR A 162 19.34 -1.49 5.86
CA THR A 162 19.19 -2.14 7.17
C THR A 162 20.46 -2.83 7.63
N ASN A 163 21.28 -3.35 6.70
CA ASN A 163 22.53 -4.06 6.99
C ASN A 163 23.73 -3.14 7.32
N GLY A 164 23.49 -1.87 7.63
CA GLY A 164 24.53 -0.95 8.11
C GLY A 164 25.31 -0.22 7.02
N ASN A 165 24.94 -0.37 5.74
CA ASN A 165 25.46 0.46 4.65
C ASN A 165 24.75 1.83 4.67
N GLU A 166 25.07 2.69 5.64
CA GLU A 166 24.45 4.02 5.81
C GLU A 166 25.11 5.12 4.96
N ASN A 167 25.80 4.75 3.88
CA ASN A 167 26.44 5.71 2.99
C ASN A 167 25.40 6.69 2.40
N GLY A 168 25.76 7.97 2.24
CA GLY A 168 24.83 8.98 1.70
C GLY A 168 24.19 8.59 0.37
N ASN A 169 24.87 7.74 -0.41
CA ASN A 169 24.38 7.17 -1.66
C ASN A 169 23.17 6.23 -1.47
N ILE A 170 23.12 5.40 -0.42
CA ILE A 170 21.97 4.51 -0.22
C ILE A 170 20.72 5.31 0.14
N LEU A 171 20.87 6.42 0.87
CA LEU A 171 19.75 7.24 1.31
C LEU A 171 19.13 8.00 0.12
N SER A 172 19.96 8.50 -0.80
CA SER A 172 19.48 9.10 -2.04
C SER A 172 18.82 8.07 -2.95
N GLU A 173 19.39 6.86 -3.03
CA GLU A 173 18.82 5.75 -3.78
C GLU A 173 17.47 5.31 -3.20
N ARG A 174 17.34 5.12 -1.88
CA ARG A 174 16.04 4.82 -1.21
C ARG A 174 14.98 5.87 -1.54
N LYS A 175 15.34 7.15 -1.52
CA LYS A 175 14.42 8.24 -1.90
C LYS A 175 13.97 8.10 -3.35
N LYS A 176 14.88 7.72 -4.27
CA LYS A 176 14.59 7.50 -5.69
C LYS A 176 13.67 6.29 -5.90
N VAL A 177 14.02 5.12 -5.37
CA VAL A 177 13.22 3.89 -5.55
C VAL A 177 11.85 3.99 -4.89
N ARG A 178 11.73 4.74 -3.78
CA ARG A 178 10.42 5.07 -3.20
C ARG A 178 9.55 5.89 -4.16
N LYS A 179 10.12 6.90 -4.83
CA LYS A 179 9.38 7.70 -5.82
C LYS A 179 8.93 6.83 -7.00
N GLN A 180 9.79 5.91 -7.45
CA GLN A 180 9.46 4.95 -8.50
C GLN A 180 8.34 4.01 -8.08
N LEU A 181 8.40 3.48 -6.86
CA LEU A 181 7.33 2.63 -6.30
C LEU A 181 5.99 3.35 -6.27
N ARG A 182 5.96 4.60 -5.81
CA ARG A 182 4.75 5.42 -5.82
C ARG A 182 4.20 5.62 -7.23
N HIS A 183 5.04 5.98 -8.20
CA HIS A 183 4.61 6.12 -9.60
C HIS A 183 4.09 4.79 -10.17
N ALA A 184 4.75 3.67 -9.89
CA ALA A 184 4.26 2.37 -10.34
C ALA A 184 2.90 2.01 -9.72
N PHE A 185 2.65 2.42 -8.47
CA PHE A 185 1.33 2.28 -7.85
C PHE A 185 0.28 3.21 -8.49
N GLU A 186 0.66 4.45 -8.83
CA GLU A 186 -0.20 5.39 -9.55
C GLU A 186 -0.69 4.81 -10.88
N GLU A 187 0.21 4.19 -11.67
CA GLU A 187 -0.15 3.53 -12.94
C GLU A 187 -0.99 2.26 -12.75
N ARG A 188 -0.75 1.51 -11.66
CA ARG A 188 -1.50 0.29 -11.33
C ARG A 188 -2.92 0.60 -10.82
N SER A 189 -3.09 1.69 -10.09
CA SER A 189 -4.30 2.01 -9.33
C SER A 189 -5.63 1.93 -10.13
N PRO A 190 -5.72 2.43 -11.37
CA PRO A 190 -6.95 2.36 -12.17
C PRO A 190 -7.44 0.93 -12.45
N TYR A 191 -6.54 -0.06 -12.45
CA TYR A 191 -6.87 -1.46 -12.70
C TYR A 191 -7.32 -2.21 -11.44
N ILE A 192 -7.04 -1.67 -10.25
CA ILE A 192 -7.27 -2.35 -8.97
C ILE A 192 -8.26 -1.63 -8.06
N SER A 193 -8.65 -0.39 -8.38
CA SER A 193 -9.54 0.42 -7.56
C SER A 193 -10.52 1.24 -8.39
N THR A 194 -11.67 1.56 -7.80
CA THR A 194 -12.65 2.47 -8.42
C THR A 194 -12.44 3.91 -7.95
N ARG A 195 -12.71 4.87 -8.84
CA ARG A 195 -12.77 6.30 -8.50
C ARG A 195 -13.87 6.57 -7.46
N THR A 196 -13.43 7.14 -6.34
CA THR A 196 -14.30 7.60 -5.26
C THR A 196 -14.90 8.98 -5.56
N HIS A 197 -15.86 9.38 -4.73
CA HIS A 197 -16.45 10.72 -4.70
C HIS A 197 -15.38 11.83 -4.73
N TYR A 198 -14.29 11.66 -3.99
CA TYR A 198 -13.19 12.62 -3.92
C TYR A 198 -12.51 12.88 -5.27
N HIS A 199 -12.33 11.84 -6.09
CA HIS A 199 -11.79 12.00 -7.43
C HIS A 199 -12.73 12.80 -8.34
N ARG A 200 -14.05 12.63 -8.18
CA ARG A 200 -15.06 13.36 -8.96
C ARG A 200 -15.14 14.85 -8.61
N ILE A 201 -14.85 15.20 -7.35
CA ILE A 201 -14.80 16.59 -6.89
C ILE A 201 -13.42 17.24 -7.03
N GLY A 202 -12.42 16.51 -7.53
CA GLY A 202 -11.08 17.02 -7.78
C GLY A 202 -10.22 17.20 -6.54
N VAL A 203 -10.46 16.41 -5.49
CA VAL A 203 -9.67 16.37 -4.23
C VAL A 203 -8.68 15.22 -4.24
#